data_AF-A0A1V5C7V3-F1
#
_entry.id   AF-A0A1V5C7V3-F1
#
_cell.length_a   1.000
_cell.length_b   1.000
_cell.length_c   1.000
_cell.angle_alpha   90.00
_cell.angle_beta   90.00
_cell.angle_gamma   90.00
#
_symmetry.space_group_name_H-M   'P 1'
#
loop_
_entity.id
_entity.type
_entity.pdbx_description
1 polymer ?
#
loop_
_entity_poly.entity_id
_entity_poly.type
_entity_poly.pdbx_seq_one_letter_code
_entity_poly.pdbx_strand_id
1 'polypeptide(L)'
;MDSLWGLGQMSVSKVIVVFDKDVNIHDMSEVLFHLGNNIDPLRDVVLKKGPMDILDHASMEEGFGGKMGIDATAKMKEEGHARPWPKRAVMDAETVKRIDGIWHSLGL
;
A
#
# COMPACT_ATOMS: atom_id res chain seq x y z
N MET A 1 13.25 0.45 2.32
CA MET A 1 12.61 1.75 2.61
C MET A 1 13.63 2.85 2.92
N ASP A 2 14.71 2.56 3.66
CA ASP A 2 15.74 3.58 3.97
C ASP A 2 16.31 4.31 2.75
N SER A 3 16.49 3.58 1.64
CA SER A 3 16.92 4.18 0.38
C SER A 3 15.99 5.30 -0.08
N LEU A 4 14.66 5.15 0.09
CA LEU A 4 13.68 6.18 -0.31
C LEU A 4 13.80 7.41 0.59
N TRP A 5 13.91 7.24 1.91
CA TRP A 5 14.13 8.38 2.81
C TRP A 5 15.51 9.03 2.65
N GLY A 6 16.46 8.37 1.97
CA GLY A 6 17.73 8.96 1.57
C GLY A 6 17.67 9.84 0.33
N LEU A 7 16.57 9.84 -0.42
CA LEU A 7 16.45 10.55 -1.70
C LEU A 7 15.89 11.96 -1.53
N GLY A 8 16.73 12.97 -1.30
CA GLY A 8 16.38 14.40 -1.45
C GLY A 8 15.00 14.76 -0.88
N GLN A 9 14.04 15.10 -1.75
CA GLN A 9 12.67 15.47 -1.36
C GLN A 9 11.88 14.33 -0.69
N MET A 10 12.21 13.07 -0.94
CA MET A 10 11.59 11.94 -0.25
C MET A 10 12.06 11.80 1.21
N SER A 11 13.14 12.51 1.59
CA SER A 11 13.60 12.54 2.98
C SER A 11 12.59 13.17 3.93
N VAL A 12 11.66 14.02 3.45
CA VAL A 12 10.61 14.63 4.30
C VAL A 12 9.29 13.83 4.29
N SER A 13 9.17 12.77 3.49
CA SER A 13 7.99 11.92 3.51
C SER A 13 7.88 11.15 4.84
N LYS A 14 6.73 11.30 5.50
CA LYS A 14 6.44 10.69 6.81
C LYS A 14 6.12 9.22 6.70
N VAL A 15 5.24 8.88 5.77
CA VAL A 15 4.72 7.52 5.58
C VAL A 15 5.02 7.08 4.16
N ILE A 16 5.64 5.92 4.03
CA ILE A 16 5.85 5.24 2.74
C ILE A 16 5.14 3.90 2.81
N VAL A 17 4.24 3.65 1.88
CA VAL A 17 3.58 2.36 1.71
C VAL A 17 4.05 1.74 0.41
N VAL A 18 4.45 0.47 0.45
CA VAL A 18 4.94 -0.28 -0.70
C VAL A 18 3.90 -1.31 -1.10
N PHE A 19 3.56 -1.35 -2.38
CA PHE A 19 2.60 -2.29 -2.97
C PHE A 19 3.26 -3.12 -4.06
N ASP A 20 2.64 -4.25 -4.42
CA ASP A 20 3.03 -5.02 -5.60
C ASP A 20 2.78 -4.22 -6.89
N LYS A 21 3.51 -4.59 -7.94
CA LYS A 21 3.50 -3.89 -9.24
C LYS A 21 2.14 -3.85 -9.94
N ASP A 22 1.24 -4.78 -9.61
CA ASP A 22 -0.06 -4.96 -10.22
C ASP A 22 -1.18 -4.21 -9.49
N VAL A 23 -0.85 -3.51 -8.40
CA VAL A 23 -1.78 -2.65 -7.65
C VAL A 23 -1.83 -1.26 -8.29
N ASN A 24 -3.01 -0.78 -8.67
CA ASN A 24 -3.18 0.60 -9.12
C ASN A 24 -3.19 1.57 -7.93
N ILE A 25 -2.06 2.24 -7.69
CA ILE A 25 -1.92 3.20 -6.59
C ILE A 25 -2.73 4.49 -6.76
N HIS A 26 -3.33 4.73 -7.93
CA HIS A 26 -4.22 5.86 -8.17
C HIS A 26 -5.69 5.55 -7.84
N ASP A 27 -6.02 4.29 -7.53
CA ASP A 27 -7.33 3.87 -7.04
C ASP A 27 -7.27 3.64 -5.52
N MET A 28 -7.95 4.49 -4.75
CA MET A 28 -7.96 4.38 -3.29
C MET A 28 -8.73 3.18 -2.77
N SER A 29 -9.73 2.68 -3.49
CA SER A 29 -10.40 1.44 -3.11
C SER A 29 -9.44 0.26 -3.23
N GLU A 30 -8.64 0.22 -4.29
CA GLU A 30 -7.62 -0.82 -4.48
C GLU A 30 -6.48 -0.70 -3.45
N VAL A 31 -5.95 0.50 -3.23
CA VAL A 31 -4.90 0.77 -2.23
C VAL A 31 -5.34 0.35 -0.83
N LEU A 32 -6.54 0.74 -0.40
CA LEU A 32 -7.04 0.39 0.94
C LEU A 32 -7.33 -1.11 1.05
N PHE A 33 -7.81 -1.75 -0.01
CA PHE A 33 -8.00 -3.20 -0.04
C PHE A 33 -6.67 -3.94 0.18
N HIS A 34 -5.63 -3.59 -0.57
CA HIS A 34 -4.32 -4.23 -0.43
C HIS A 34 -3.66 -3.91 0.91
N LEU A 35 -3.69 -2.64 1.33
CA LEU A 35 -3.13 -2.23 2.62
C LEU A 35 -3.79 -2.96 3.79
N GLY A 36 -5.12 -3.10 3.78
CA GLY A 36 -5.85 -3.76 4.87
C GLY A 36 -5.71 -5.28 4.93
N ASN A 37 -5.42 -5.93 3.80
CA ASN A 37 -5.35 -7.40 3.72
C ASN A 37 -3.91 -7.94 3.76
N ASN A 38 -2.92 -7.16 3.35
CA ASN A 38 -1.57 -7.68 3.13
C ASN A 38 -0.62 -7.47 4.32
N ILE A 39 -1.04 -6.74 5.35
CA ILE A 39 -0.15 -6.37 6.47
C ILE A 39 -0.44 -7.17 7.75
N ASP A 40 0.63 -7.62 8.38
CA ASP A 40 0.70 -7.86 9.82
C ASP A 40 1.45 -6.67 10.45
N PRO A 41 0.81 -5.86 11.32
CA PRO A 41 1.43 -4.64 11.81
C PRO A 41 2.75 -4.83 12.55
N LEU A 42 2.99 -5.98 13.19
CA LEU A 42 4.23 -6.21 13.94
C LEU A 42 5.39 -6.58 13.01
N ARG A 43 5.10 -7.30 11.92
CA ARG A 43 6.10 -7.72 10.92
C ARG A 43 6.38 -6.65 9.87
N ASP A 44 5.33 -6.02 9.36
CA ASP A 44 5.39 -5.27 8.09
C ASP A 44 5.45 -3.75 8.26
N VAL A 45 5.42 -3.26 9.51
CA VAL A 45 5.55 -1.84 9.81
C VAL A 45 6.92 -1.55 10.42
N VAL A 46 7.64 -0.62 9.81
CA VAL A 46 8.92 -0.13 10.30
C VAL A 46 8.74 1.30 10.79
N LEU A 47 9.02 1.53 12.06
CA LEU A 47 9.06 2.87 12.65
C LEU A 47 10.50 3.35 12.79
N LYS A 48 10.76 4.59 12.36
CA LYS A 48 12.05 5.26 12.50
C LYS A 48 11.86 6.71 12.90
N LYS A 49 12.98 7.38 13.17
CA LYS A 49 13.06 8.84 13.28
C LYS A 49 13.86 9.38 12.10
N GLY A 50 13.59 10.62 11.69
CA GLY A 50 14.39 11.28 10.68
C GLY A 50 13.90 12.69 10.34
N PRO A 51 14.50 13.30 9.29
CA PRO A 51 14.13 14.63 8.83
C PRO A 51 12.65 14.71 8.45
N MET A 52 12.00 15.82 8.78
CA MET A 52 10.62 16.16 8.42
C MET A 52 10.58 17.53 7.76
N ASP A 53 9.45 17.84 7.13
CA ASP A 53 9.18 19.19 6.66
C ASP A 53 9.08 20.14 7.87
N ILE A 54 9.70 21.32 7.78
CA ILE A 54 9.65 22.32 8.86
C ILE A 54 8.24 22.89 9.07
N LEU A 55 7.37 22.81 8.06
CA LEU A 55 5.97 23.23 8.11
C LEU A 55 5.04 22.12 8.63
N ASP A 56 5.58 20.96 8.98
CA ASP A 56 4.81 19.87 9.53
C ASP A 56 4.47 20.09 11.01
N HIS A 57 3.26 20.56 11.29
CA HIS A 57 2.79 20.80 12.66
C HIS A 57 2.51 19.51 13.45
N ALA A 58 2.46 18.35 12.78
CA ALA A 58 2.25 17.05 13.42
C ALA A 58 3.57 16.33 13.73
N SER A 59 4.73 16.91 13.37
CA SER A 59 6.02 16.34 13.72
C SER A 59 6.27 16.43 15.22
N MET A 60 7.22 15.64 15.70
CA MET A 60 7.62 15.65 17.11
C MET A 60 8.30 16.97 17.48
N GLU A 61 9.17 17.45 16.58
CA GLU A 61 9.93 18.69 16.68
C GLU A 61 9.99 19.34 15.28
N GLU A 62 10.31 20.63 15.21
CA GLU A 62 10.44 21.33 13.92
C GLU A 62 11.53 20.67 13.06
N GLY A 63 11.15 20.20 11.86
CA GLY A 63 12.09 19.55 10.93
C GLY A 63 12.53 18.14 11.32
N PHE A 64 12.01 17.55 12.40
CA PHE A 64 12.39 16.20 12.84
C PHE A 64 11.22 15.43 13.47
N GLY A 65 11.09 14.15 13.14
CA GLY A 65 9.96 13.38 13.66
C GLY A 65 9.96 11.91 13.29
N GLY A 66 8.81 11.29 13.53
CA GLY A 66 8.56 9.89 13.24
C GLY A 66 8.40 9.62 11.75
N LYS A 67 8.88 8.45 11.33
CA LYS A 67 8.74 7.90 9.98
C LYS A 67 8.12 6.51 10.09
N MET A 68 7.23 6.20 9.17
CA MET A 68 6.55 4.92 9.09
C MET A 68 6.71 4.34 7.69
N GLY A 69 7.27 3.15 7.62
CA GLY A 69 7.30 2.34 6.41
C GLY A 69 6.31 1.20 6.56
N ILE A 70 5.46 0.97 5.56
CA ILE A 70 4.50 -0.12 5.55
C ILE A 70 4.72 -0.96 4.31
N ASP A 71 4.98 -2.24 4.50
CA ASP A 71 5.10 -3.21 3.42
C ASP A 71 3.74 -3.90 3.20
N ALA A 72 2.96 -3.40 2.23
CA ALA A 72 1.67 -3.96 1.83
C ALA A 72 1.77 -4.93 0.62
N THR A 73 2.96 -5.47 0.35
CA THR A 73 3.15 -6.49 -0.70
C THR A 73 2.66 -7.87 -0.26
N ALA A 74 2.39 -8.74 -1.23
CA ALA A 74 2.11 -10.15 -1.01
C ALA A 74 3.32 -10.84 -0.35
N LYS A 75 3.06 -11.59 0.74
CA LYS A 75 4.15 -12.15 1.53
C LYS A 75 4.66 -13.47 0.99
N MET A 76 5.97 -13.56 0.94
CA MET A 76 6.74 -14.72 0.54
C MET A 76 7.12 -15.58 1.75
N LYS A 77 7.46 -16.84 1.49
CA LYS A 77 7.87 -17.78 2.54
C LYS A 77 9.18 -17.33 3.19
N GLU A 78 10.04 -16.70 2.42
CA GLU A 78 11.35 -16.15 2.79
C GLU A 78 11.23 -15.00 3.81
N GLU A 79 10.09 -14.31 3.84
CA GLU A 79 9.78 -13.26 4.82
C GLU A 79 9.25 -13.82 6.15
N GLY A 80 9.27 -15.15 6.32
CA GLY A 80 8.74 -15.83 7.50
C GLY A 80 7.22 -16.06 7.44
N HIS A 81 6.58 -15.84 6.28
CA HIS A 81 5.17 -16.14 6.09
C HIS A 81 4.96 -17.62 5.73
N ALA A 82 4.63 -18.46 6.72
CA ALA A 82 4.55 -19.91 6.54
C ALA A 82 3.36 -20.39 5.68
N ARG A 83 2.32 -19.56 5.52
CA ARG A 83 1.10 -19.92 4.79
C ARG A 83 1.24 -19.59 3.29
N PRO A 84 0.59 -20.35 2.39
CA PRO A 84 0.48 -19.93 1.00
C PRO A 84 -0.26 -18.60 0.89
N TRP A 85 0.30 -17.66 0.12
CA TRP A 85 -0.40 -16.41 -0.14
C TRP A 85 -1.63 -16.65 -1.02
N PRO A 86 -2.82 -16.13 -0.66
CA PRO A 86 -4.03 -16.36 -1.45
C PRO A 86 -3.94 -15.66 -2.81
N LYS A 87 -4.56 -16.27 -3.83
CA LYS A 87 -4.77 -15.60 -5.12
C LYS A 87 -5.91 -14.60 -4.97
N ARG A 88 -5.79 -13.44 -5.62
CA ARG A 88 -6.88 -12.46 -5.71
C ARG A 88 -8.09 -13.09 -6.38
N ALA A 89 -9.26 -12.88 -5.80
CA ALA A 89 -10.52 -13.24 -6.44
C ALA A 89 -10.73 -12.30 -7.64
N VAL A 90 -10.88 -12.89 -8.82
CA VAL A 90 -11.19 -12.18 -10.05
C VAL A 90 -12.54 -12.66 -10.57
N MET A 91 -13.30 -11.75 -11.17
CA MET A 91 -14.53 -12.13 -11.85
C MET A 91 -14.20 -12.95 -13.10
N ASP A 92 -15.06 -13.93 -13.39
CA ASP A 92 -14.95 -14.73 -14.61
C ASP A 92 -15.15 -13.85 -15.86
N ALA A 93 -14.25 -13.99 -16.84
CA ALA A 93 -14.19 -13.10 -17.99
C ALA A 93 -15.41 -13.23 -18.92
N GLU A 94 -15.97 -14.44 -19.06
CA GLU A 94 -17.18 -14.64 -19.86
C GLU A 94 -18.39 -13.99 -19.19
N THR A 95 -18.46 -14.08 -17.87
CA THR A 95 -19.51 -13.45 -17.07
C THR A 95 -19.44 -11.93 -17.18
N VAL A 96 -18.26 -11.33 -17.01
CA VAL A 96 -18.07 -9.87 -17.16
C VAL A 96 -18.51 -9.43 -18.55
N LYS A 97 -18.02 -10.07 -19.60
CA LYS A 97 -18.37 -9.74 -20.99
C LYS A 97 -19.87 -9.83 -21.27
N ARG A 98 -20.54 -10.86 -20.71
CA ARG A 98 -21.99 -11.03 -20.84
C ARG A 98 -22.73 -9.89 -20.17
N ILE A 99 -22.35 -9.52 -18.94
CA ILE A 99 -23.02 -8.47 -18.16
C ILE A 99 -22.79 -7.09 -18.80
N ASP A 100 -21.57 -6.79 -19.23
CA ASP A 100 -21.24 -5.55 -19.95
C ASP A 100 -22.10 -5.39 -21.21
N GLY A 101 -22.32 -6.49 -21.95
CA GLY A 101 -23.16 -6.48 -23.16
C GLY A 101 -24.63 -6.16 -22.89
N ILE A 102 -25.17 -6.51 -21.73
CA ILE A 102 -26.56 -6.23 -21.35
C ILE A 102 -26.71 -5.03 -20.42
N TRP A 103 -25.63 -4.41 -19.95
CA TRP A 103 -25.66 -3.36 -18.92
C TRP A 103 -26.65 -2.24 -19.22
N HIS A 104 -26.64 -1.74 -20.47
CA HIS A 104 -27.55 -0.70 -20.95
C HIS A 104 -29.05 -1.06 -20.89
N SER A 105 -29.37 -2.35 -20.93
CA SER A 105 -30.76 -2.85 -20.88
C SER A 105 -31.30 -3.01 -19.45
N LEU A 106 -30.42 -2.96 -18.44
CA LEU A 106 -30.79 -3.18 -17.04
C LEU A 106 -31.42 -1.95 -16.38
N GLY A 107 -31.30 -0.76 -16.98
CA GLY A 107 -31.87 0.48 -16.43
C GLY A 107 -31.21 0.94 -15.12
N LEU A 108 -29.94 0.57 -14.91
CA LEU A 108 -29.09 0.93 -13.78
C LEU A 108 -27.96 1.87 -14.21
#